data_AF-A0A151AKQ1-F1
#
_entry.id   AF-A0A151AKQ1-F1
#
_cell.length_a   1.000
_cell.length_b   1.000
_cell.length_c   1.000
_cell.angle_alpha   90.00
_cell.angle_beta   90.00
_cell.angle_gamma   90.00
#
_symmetry.space_group_name_H-M   'P 1'
#
loop_
_entity.id
_entity.type
_entity.pdbx_description
1 polymer ?
#
loop_
_entity_poly.entity_id
_entity_poly.type
_entity_poly.pdbx_seq_one_letter_code
_entity_poly.pdbx_strand_id
1 'polypeptide(L)'
;MSNFNKEETLERKRTETEAFKINEELMEMLHDESSGCYVPWQFANYKVHADTLKTTYDEVILWGKQEAMIRPGWQVKGKGVIIPNIFAKVSGVHRDVKLYREQVSALVKEENTLFFKKFPLYKQRLPKDVNKIYSKMLKKNGEIDKGKLLTSEYWKYKRLNSALQESIADKIIEFCKISSFWKYKTYKVKLRFSLINRIIEFFYSLIYKESKDEDMMKISIFAILTNLDEELLDLLQNFDYPLKVPKIIIYNNNERKSLTFADAVTLMFMNSMGVDIIIFNPGGTSDIENYVKEDFYDTHRLEEIHPNLPYRRNIIYRLARK
;
A
#
# COMPACT_ATOMS: atom_id res chain seq x y z
N MET A 1 -59.09 -15.89 -15.89
CA MET A 1 -58.32 -17.15 -15.95
C MET A 1 -57.50 -17.12 -17.23
N SER A 2 -56.19 -17.31 -17.26
CA SER A 2 -55.15 -17.42 -16.24
C SER A 2 -53.85 -17.55 -17.03
N ASN A 3 -52.81 -16.85 -16.57
CA ASN A 3 -51.39 -17.21 -16.72
C ASN A 3 -50.75 -17.08 -18.12
N PHE A 4 -50.45 -15.84 -18.51
CA PHE A 4 -49.16 -15.56 -19.13
C PHE A 4 -48.14 -15.40 -17.99
N ASN A 5 -47.47 -16.50 -17.65
CA ASN A 5 -46.35 -16.49 -16.72
C ASN A 5 -45.33 -17.54 -17.16
N LYS A 6 -44.21 -17.07 -17.71
CA LYS A 6 -42.85 -17.39 -17.25
C LYS A 6 -41.88 -16.81 -18.25
N GLU A 7 -41.23 -15.72 -17.85
CA GLU A 7 -39.93 -15.35 -18.39
C GLU A 7 -39.02 -16.57 -18.22
N GLU A 8 -38.65 -17.22 -19.32
CA GLU A 8 -37.58 -18.22 -19.34
C GLU A 8 -36.27 -17.48 -19.02
N THR A 9 -35.88 -17.50 -17.75
CA THR A 9 -34.50 -17.26 -17.35
C THR A 9 -33.64 -18.28 -18.08
N LEU A 10 -32.85 -17.81 -19.05
CA LEU A 10 -31.84 -18.58 -19.76
C LEU A 10 -30.78 -19.12 -18.79
N GLU A 11 -31.09 -20.24 -18.11
CA GLU A 11 -30.10 -21.01 -17.36
C GLU A 11 -29.15 -21.70 -18.34
N ARG A 12 -28.04 -21.02 -18.66
CA ARG A 12 -26.92 -21.65 -19.37
C ARG A 12 -26.24 -22.65 -18.42
N LYS A 13 -26.61 -23.93 -18.51
CA LYS A 13 -25.82 -25.03 -17.94
C LYS A 13 -24.60 -25.28 -18.83
N ARG A 14 -23.41 -25.01 -18.31
CA ARG A 14 -22.15 -25.41 -18.95
C ARG A 14 -21.88 -26.86 -18.57
N THR A 15 -21.54 -27.71 -19.55
CA THR A 15 -21.09 -29.08 -19.27
C THR A 15 -19.64 -29.04 -18.81
N GLU A 16 -19.38 -29.56 -17.62
CA GLU A 16 -18.03 -29.74 -17.09
C GLU A 16 -17.34 -30.94 -17.74
N THR A 17 -16.03 -30.83 -17.99
CA THR A 17 -15.22 -31.94 -18.47
C THR A 17 -14.77 -32.82 -17.31
N GLU A 18 -14.43 -34.09 -17.57
CA GLU A 18 -13.82 -34.97 -16.57
C GLU A 18 -12.53 -34.36 -16.00
N ALA A 19 -11.71 -33.73 -16.85
CA ALA A 19 -10.50 -33.04 -16.42
C ALA A 19 -10.79 -31.88 -15.45
N PHE A 20 -11.89 -31.14 -15.62
CA PHE A 20 -12.28 -30.07 -14.70
C PHE A 20 -12.68 -30.63 -13.33
N LYS A 21 -13.48 -31.71 -13.32
CA LYS A 21 -13.91 -32.38 -12.08
C LYS A 21 -12.74 -32.97 -11.30
N ILE A 22 -11.83 -33.66 -12.00
CA ILE A 22 -10.60 -34.20 -11.41
C ILE A 22 -9.75 -33.07 -10.81
N ASN A 23 -9.67 -31.91 -11.48
CA ASN A 23 -8.94 -30.78 -10.96
C ASN A 23 -9.60 -30.21 -9.69
N GLU A 24 -10.92 -30.02 -9.65
CA GLU A 24 -11.64 -29.58 -8.44
C GLU A 24 -11.46 -30.56 -7.27
N GLU A 25 -11.64 -31.87 -7.51
CA GLU A 25 -11.44 -32.90 -6.49
C GLU A 25 -9.99 -32.93 -5.97
N LEU A 26 -9.00 -32.84 -6.87
CA LEU A 26 -7.59 -32.73 -6.49
C LEU A 26 -7.34 -31.50 -5.63
N MET A 27 -7.94 -30.36 -5.99
CA MET A 27 -7.79 -29.13 -5.23
C MET A 27 -8.42 -29.26 -3.84
N GLU A 28 -9.63 -29.79 -3.71
CA GLU A 28 -10.25 -30.07 -2.40
C GLU A 28 -9.37 -30.96 -1.52
N MET A 29 -8.71 -31.96 -2.09
CA MET A 29 -7.78 -32.83 -1.36
C MET A 29 -6.48 -32.13 -0.94
N LEU A 30 -5.99 -31.15 -1.72
CA LEU A 30 -4.80 -30.35 -1.42
C LEU A 30 -5.09 -29.18 -0.47
N HIS A 31 -6.37 -28.79 -0.34
CA HIS A 31 -6.85 -27.67 0.48
C HIS A 31 -6.96 -28.00 1.97
N ASP A 32 -5.92 -28.59 2.55
CA ASP A 32 -5.71 -28.47 4.00
C ASP A 32 -5.06 -27.10 4.24
N GLU A 33 -5.59 -26.29 5.16
CA GLU A 33 -5.02 -24.98 5.54
C GLU A 33 -3.53 -25.11 5.97
N SER A 34 -3.09 -26.32 6.30
CA SER A 34 -1.74 -26.70 6.67
C SER A 34 -0.86 -27.29 5.55
N SER A 35 -1.39 -27.50 4.33
CA SER A 35 -0.67 -28.20 3.25
C SER A 35 0.50 -27.39 2.66
N GLY A 36 0.52 -26.07 2.86
CA GLY A 36 1.54 -25.16 2.31
C GLY A 36 1.53 -25.09 0.78
N CYS A 37 0.49 -25.64 0.12
CA CYS A 37 0.34 -25.67 -1.32
C CYS A 37 -0.88 -24.83 -1.71
N TYR A 38 -0.65 -23.69 -2.34
CA TYR A 38 -1.72 -22.78 -2.78
C TYR A 38 -1.79 -22.69 -4.30
N VAL A 39 -3.00 -22.57 -4.83
CA VAL A 39 -3.20 -22.29 -6.26
C VAL A 39 -3.19 -20.81 -6.54
N PRO A 40 -2.85 -20.38 -7.78
CA PRO A 40 -2.90 -18.98 -8.15
C PRO A 40 -4.27 -18.37 -7.87
N TRP A 41 -4.27 -17.18 -7.27
CA TRP A 41 -5.48 -16.39 -6.97
C TRP A 41 -6.47 -17.05 -5.99
N GLN A 42 -6.08 -18.10 -5.27
CA GLN A 42 -6.94 -18.80 -4.30
C GLN A 42 -7.61 -17.85 -3.30
N PHE A 43 -6.89 -16.80 -2.89
CA PHE A 43 -7.33 -15.87 -1.86
C PHE A 43 -7.74 -14.50 -2.40
N ALA A 44 -8.00 -14.37 -3.70
CA ALA A 44 -8.29 -13.07 -4.33
C ALA A 44 -9.49 -12.30 -3.71
N ASN A 45 -10.41 -13.02 -3.07
CA ASN A 45 -11.59 -12.45 -2.40
C ASN A 45 -11.48 -12.40 -0.87
N TYR A 46 -10.33 -12.73 -0.30
CA TYR A 46 -10.12 -12.76 1.15
C TYR A 46 -9.77 -11.37 1.68
N LYS A 47 -10.08 -11.14 2.95
CA LYS A 47 -9.68 -9.92 3.63
C LYS A 47 -8.19 -9.97 3.98
N VAL A 48 -7.45 -8.94 3.60
CA VAL A 48 -6.02 -8.82 3.91
C VAL A 48 -5.80 -8.18 5.27
N HIS A 49 -4.91 -8.79 6.05
CA HIS A 49 -4.37 -8.26 7.29
C HIS A 49 -2.84 -8.23 7.18
N ALA A 50 -2.25 -7.05 7.08
CA ALA A 50 -0.79 -6.93 7.11
C ALA A 50 -0.25 -7.17 8.52
N ASP A 51 0.83 -7.95 8.62
CA ASP A 51 1.62 -8.16 9.82
C ASP A 51 3.05 -7.65 9.57
N THR A 52 3.32 -6.41 9.98
CA THR A 52 4.60 -5.77 9.73
C THR A 52 5.67 -6.40 10.62
N LEU A 53 6.60 -7.11 9.98
CA LEU A 53 7.66 -7.85 10.65
C LEU A 53 8.65 -6.90 11.34
N LYS A 54 9.07 -7.30 12.54
CA LYS A 54 10.22 -6.72 13.25
C LYS A 54 11.47 -7.51 12.88
N THR A 55 12.41 -6.86 12.23
CA THR A 55 13.51 -7.50 11.51
C THR A 55 14.87 -6.90 11.86
N THR A 56 15.93 -7.63 11.56
CA THR A 56 17.28 -7.09 11.40
C THR A 56 17.52 -6.63 9.96
N TYR A 57 18.61 -5.89 9.71
CA TYR A 57 18.95 -5.46 8.35
C TYR A 57 19.13 -6.63 7.38
N ASP A 58 19.79 -7.71 7.81
CA ASP A 58 20.01 -8.89 6.96
C ASP A 58 18.69 -9.59 6.64
N GLU A 59 17.77 -9.63 7.60
CA GLU A 59 16.42 -10.16 7.42
C GLU A 59 15.58 -9.33 6.45
N VAL A 60 15.75 -8.01 6.39
CA VAL A 60 15.10 -7.18 5.36
C VAL A 60 15.51 -7.66 3.96
N ILE A 61 16.79 -7.97 3.75
CA ILE A 61 17.29 -8.46 2.46
C ILE A 61 16.86 -9.90 2.19
N LEU A 62 16.82 -10.75 3.24
CA LEU A 62 16.40 -12.14 3.16
C LEU A 62 14.91 -12.26 2.83
N TRP A 63 14.05 -11.74 3.71
CA TRP A 63 12.59 -11.83 3.60
C TRP A 63 12.06 -11.06 2.40
N GLY A 64 12.72 -9.93 2.06
CA GLY A 64 12.40 -9.15 0.86
C GLY A 64 12.54 -9.93 -0.46
N LYS A 65 13.16 -11.12 -0.48
CA LYS A 65 13.25 -12.00 -1.66
C LYS A 65 12.32 -13.21 -1.58
N GLN A 66 11.79 -13.51 -0.41
CA GLN A 66 10.92 -14.67 -0.18
C GLN A 66 9.46 -14.34 -0.48
N GLU A 67 8.72 -15.38 -0.84
CA GLU A 67 7.27 -15.37 -0.96
C GLU A 67 6.61 -15.22 0.42
N ALA A 68 5.38 -14.71 0.45
CA ALA A 68 4.68 -14.43 1.70
C ALA A 68 4.50 -15.70 2.55
N MET A 69 4.17 -16.83 1.91
CA MET A 69 3.87 -18.08 2.60
C MET A 69 5.05 -18.68 3.38
N ILE A 70 6.28 -18.29 3.05
CA ILE A 70 7.51 -18.76 3.70
C ILE A 70 7.88 -17.84 4.87
N ARG A 71 7.34 -16.63 4.94
CA ARG A 71 7.69 -15.64 5.96
C ARG A 71 7.08 -16.01 7.31
N PRO A 72 7.76 -15.68 8.42
CA PRO A 72 7.19 -15.88 9.75
C PRO A 72 5.88 -15.09 9.90
N GLY A 73 4.85 -15.69 10.49
CA GLY A 73 3.55 -15.05 10.70
C GLY A 73 2.53 -15.26 9.57
N TRP A 74 2.91 -15.88 8.45
CA TRP A 74 1.95 -16.20 7.39
C TRP A 74 0.85 -17.10 7.92
N GLN A 75 -0.39 -16.71 7.65
CA GLN A 75 -1.52 -17.48 8.12
C GLN A 75 -2.77 -17.22 7.28
N VAL A 76 -3.50 -18.28 6.99
CA VAL A 76 -4.87 -18.22 6.47
C VAL A 76 -5.81 -18.61 7.61
N LYS A 77 -6.82 -17.78 7.89
CA LYS A 77 -7.80 -18.02 8.96
C LYS A 77 -9.17 -17.55 8.51
N GLY A 78 -10.11 -18.48 8.35
CA GLY A 78 -11.46 -18.18 7.87
C GLY A 78 -11.40 -17.47 6.52
N LYS A 79 -12.09 -16.33 6.35
CA LYS A 79 -12.04 -15.52 5.12
C LYS A 79 -10.99 -14.39 5.16
N GLY A 80 -9.89 -14.62 5.87
CA GLY A 80 -8.80 -13.67 6.02
C GLY A 80 -7.42 -14.28 5.76
N VAL A 81 -6.52 -13.47 5.22
CA VAL A 81 -5.11 -13.80 5.05
C VAL A 81 -4.27 -12.80 5.84
N ILE A 82 -3.38 -13.31 6.68
CA ILE A 82 -2.35 -12.55 7.36
C ILE A 82 -1.10 -12.58 6.49
N ILE A 83 -0.68 -11.41 5.99
CA ILE A 83 0.45 -11.23 5.09
C ILE A 83 1.61 -10.61 5.87
N PRO A 84 2.68 -11.36 6.14
CA PRO A 84 3.88 -10.79 6.73
C PRO A 84 4.59 -9.90 5.73
N ASN A 85 4.80 -8.64 6.09
CA ASN A 85 5.45 -7.68 5.22
C ASN A 85 6.45 -6.79 5.94
N ILE A 86 7.27 -6.12 5.16
CA ILE A 86 8.40 -5.33 5.66
C ILE A 86 8.04 -3.86 5.58
N PHE A 87 8.31 -3.11 6.65
CA PHE A 87 8.43 -1.66 6.59
C PHE A 87 9.71 -1.26 7.30
N ALA A 88 10.75 -0.93 6.54
CA ALA A 88 12.06 -0.62 7.09
C ALA A 88 12.66 0.66 6.49
N LYS A 89 13.29 1.47 7.36
CA LYS A 89 14.22 2.52 6.99
C LYS A 89 15.65 2.03 7.24
N VAL A 90 16.47 2.02 6.20
CA VAL A 90 17.90 1.75 6.29
C VAL A 90 18.64 3.09 6.25
N SER A 91 19.19 3.50 7.40
CA SER A 91 19.88 4.76 7.61
C SER A 91 21.40 4.55 7.57
N GLY A 92 22.04 5.04 6.53
CA GLY A 92 23.47 4.82 6.27
C GLY A 92 23.73 3.74 5.22
N VAL A 93 24.98 3.30 5.15
CA VAL A 93 25.53 2.38 4.15
C VAL A 93 26.42 1.36 4.87
N HIS A 94 26.39 0.12 4.37
CA HIS A 94 27.31 -0.91 4.83
C HIS A 94 28.77 -0.50 4.57
N ARG A 95 29.70 -0.85 5.47
CA ARG A 95 31.15 -0.56 5.30
C ARG A 95 31.66 -1.00 3.93
N ASP A 96 31.22 -2.16 3.46
CA ASP A 96 31.35 -2.55 2.06
C ASP A 96 30.20 -1.95 1.23
N VAL A 97 30.47 -0.79 0.61
CA VAL A 97 29.53 -0.07 -0.26
C VAL A 97 29.14 -0.90 -1.49
N LYS A 98 30.01 -1.82 -1.95
CA LYS A 98 29.71 -2.70 -3.09
C LYS A 98 28.64 -3.71 -2.67
N LEU A 99 28.79 -4.34 -1.51
CA LEU A 99 27.79 -5.25 -0.93
C LEU A 99 26.45 -4.53 -0.76
N TYR A 100 26.44 -3.35 -0.16
CA TYR A 100 25.23 -2.54 0.01
C TYR A 100 24.50 -2.31 -1.34
N ARG A 101 25.24 -1.91 -2.38
CA ARG A 101 24.66 -1.69 -3.72
C ARG A 101 24.12 -2.98 -4.33
N GLU A 102 24.78 -4.11 -4.09
CA GLU A 102 24.33 -5.42 -4.54
C GLU A 102 23.03 -5.84 -3.85
N GLN A 103 22.92 -5.64 -2.54
CA GLN A 103 21.71 -5.91 -1.75
C GLN A 103 20.53 -5.05 -2.20
N VAL A 104 20.72 -3.73 -2.33
CA VAL A 104 19.69 -2.82 -2.89
C VAL A 104 19.30 -3.26 -4.30
N SER A 105 20.28 -3.54 -5.16
CA SER A 105 20.03 -3.96 -6.55
C SER A 105 19.31 -5.30 -6.64
N ALA A 106 19.51 -6.21 -5.67
CA ALA A 106 18.83 -7.50 -5.65
C ALA A 106 17.33 -7.30 -5.40
N LEU A 107 16.96 -6.48 -4.40
CA LEU A 107 15.56 -6.17 -4.12
C LEU A 107 14.88 -5.43 -5.28
N VAL A 108 15.56 -4.47 -5.90
CA VAL A 108 15.03 -3.72 -7.06
C VAL A 108 14.79 -4.61 -8.28
N LYS A 109 15.43 -5.78 -8.36
CA LYS A 109 15.26 -6.73 -9.48
C LYS A 109 14.15 -7.74 -9.25
N GLU A 110 13.61 -7.86 -8.04
CA GLU A 110 12.50 -8.75 -7.76
C GLU A 110 11.26 -8.35 -8.57
N GLU A 111 10.42 -9.32 -8.87
CA GLU A 111 9.14 -9.09 -9.54
C GLU A 111 8.22 -8.20 -8.70
N ASN A 112 7.28 -7.52 -9.38
CA ASN A 112 6.31 -6.62 -8.76
C ASN A 112 6.95 -5.56 -7.84
N THR A 113 8.05 -4.97 -8.31
CA THR A 113 8.80 -3.94 -7.57
C THR A 113 8.70 -2.57 -8.24
N LEU A 114 8.20 -1.57 -7.51
CA LEU A 114 8.35 -0.17 -7.87
C LEU A 114 9.60 0.41 -7.21
N PHE A 115 10.41 1.11 -8.01
CA PHE A 115 11.65 1.70 -7.54
C PHE A 115 11.68 3.22 -7.72
N PHE A 116 11.86 3.94 -6.61
CA PHE A 116 11.89 5.39 -6.59
C PHE A 116 13.26 5.89 -6.13
N LYS A 117 13.86 6.79 -6.90
CA LYS A 117 15.19 7.37 -6.60
C LYS A 117 15.14 8.72 -5.90
N LYS A 118 13.95 9.27 -5.69
CA LYS A 118 13.74 10.61 -5.11
C LYS A 118 12.30 10.81 -4.66
N PHE A 119 12.12 11.71 -3.70
CA PHE A 119 10.82 12.26 -3.30
C PHE A 119 10.45 13.52 -4.09
N PRO A 120 9.16 13.94 -4.09
CA PRO A 120 7.99 13.17 -3.64
C PRO A 120 7.66 12.01 -4.59
N LEU A 121 7.06 10.96 -4.03
CA LEU A 121 6.52 9.79 -4.75
C LEU A 121 5.15 10.13 -5.34
N TYR A 122 4.29 10.75 -4.53
CA TYR A 122 2.93 11.11 -4.90
C TYR A 122 2.94 12.27 -5.90
N LYS A 123 2.48 11.99 -7.12
CA LYS A 123 2.51 12.96 -8.24
C LYS A 123 1.16 13.60 -8.51
N GLN A 124 0.07 13.04 -8.00
CA GLN A 124 -1.27 13.49 -8.34
C GLN A 124 -1.59 14.87 -7.80
N ARG A 125 -2.40 15.62 -8.55
CA ARG A 125 -3.02 16.84 -8.04
C ARG A 125 -4.28 16.48 -7.28
N LEU A 126 -4.39 17.00 -6.05
CA LEU A 126 -5.59 16.81 -5.25
C LEU A 126 -6.81 17.49 -5.89
N PRO A 127 -8.01 16.88 -5.80
CA PRO A 127 -9.24 17.50 -6.26
C PRO A 127 -9.47 18.89 -5.64
N LYS A 128 -9.95 19.84 -6.45
CA LYS A 128 -10.23 21.20 -5.97
C LYS A 128 -11.32 21.21 -4.91
N ASP A 129 -12.36 20.40 -5.03
CA ASP A 129 -13.52 20.43 -4.12
C ASP A 129 -13.49 19.33 -3.05
N VAL A 130 -12.29 18.90 -2.64
CA VAL A 130 -12.11 17.76 -1.72
C VAL A 130 -12.93 17.88 -0.42
N ASN A 131 -13.01 19.07 0.18
CA ASN A 131 -13.79 19.30 1.40
C ASN A 131 -15.26 18.93 1.20
N LYS A 132 -15.85 19.40 0.09
CA LYS A 132 -17.24 19.13 -0.28
C LYS A 132 -17.47 17.66 -0.57
N ILE A 133 -16.51 17.00 -1.25
CA ILE A 133 -16.57 15.57 -1.54
C ILE A 133 -16.56 14.80 -0.21
N TYR A 134 -15.59 15.07 0.66
CA TYR A 134 -15.44 14.41 1.96
C TYR A 134 -16.72 14.54 2.80
N SER A 135 -17.22 15.77 3.00
CA SER A 135 -18.44 16.02 3.78
C SER A 135 -19.67 15.28 3.24
N LYS A 136 -19.81 15.13 1.92
CA LYS A 136 -20.90 14.36 1.31
C LYS A 136 -20.81 12.85 1.61
N MET A 137 -19.60 12.33 1.81
CA MET A 137 -19.38 10.92 2.12
C MET A 137 -19.62 10.60 3.59
N LEU A 138 -19.83 11.59 4.47
CA LEU A 138 -20.05 11.33 5.89
C LEU A 138 -21.48 10.85 6.19
N LYS A 139 -21.57 10.05 7.25
CA LYS A 139 -22.80 9.73 8.00
C LYS A 139 -23.06 10.82 9.03
N LYS A 140 -24.24 10.77 9.68
CA LYS A 140 -24.60 11.70 10.76
C LYS A 140 -23.65 11.66 11.95
N ASN A 141 -22.97 10.53 12.19
CA ASN A 141 -21.99 10.36 13.27
C ASN A 141 -20.58 10.86 12.90
N GLY A 142 -20.39 11.45 11.70
CA GLY A 142 -19.09 11.94 11.25
C GLY A 142 -18.16 10.89 10.65
N GLU A 143 -18.57 9.62 10.57
CA GLU A 143 -17.80 8.57 9.90
C GLU A 143 -18.10 8.52 8.39
N ILE A 144 -17.13 8.09 7.59
CA ILE A 144 -17.33 7.86 6.16
C ILE A 144 -18.31 6.70 5.95
N ASP A 145 -19.28 6.91 5.07
CA ASP A 145 -20.19 5.90 4.57
C ASP A 145 -19.56 5.12 3.41
N LYS A 146 -19.19 3.86 3.68
CA LYS A 146 -18.58 2.97 2.69
C LYS A 146 -19.45 2.80 1.43
N GLY A 147 -20.77 2.66 1.60
CA GLY A 147 -21.69 2.51 0.49
C GLY A 147 -21.68 3.74 -0.41
N LYS A 148 -21.82 4.94 0.19
CA LYS A 148 -21.73 6.20 -0.57
C LYS A 148 -20.39 6.36 -1.27
N LEU A 149 -19.29 5.99 -0.61
CA LEU A 149 -17.94 6.07 -1.17
C LEU A 149 -17.82 5.24 -2.44
N LEU A 150 -18.16 3.95 -2.39
CA LEU A 150 -18.06 3.02 -3.50
C LEU A 150 -18.99 3.38 -4.68
N THR A 151 -20.20 3.86 -4.39
CA THR A 151 -21.16 4.26 -5.43
C THR A 151 -20.87 5.65 -6.00
N SER A 152 -19.97 6.43 -5.40
CA SER A 152 -19.75 7.82 -5.81
C SER A 152 -19.15 7.94 -7.21
N GLU A 153 -19.41 9.07 -7.85
CA GLU A 153 -18.75 9.46 -9.11
C GLU A 153 -17.24 9.71 -8.92
N TYR A 154 -16.83 10.01 -7.68
CA TYR A 154 -15.44 10.28 -7.33
C TYR A 154 -14.63 9.00 -7.07
N TRP A 155 -15.27 7.83 -6.99
CA TRP A 155 -14.58 6.56 -6.84
C TRP A 155 -13.87 6.17 -8.13
N LYS A 156 -12.54 6.34 -8.15
CA LYS A 156 -11.71 6.09 -9.33
C LYS A 156 -11.37 4.62 -9.55
N TYR A 157 -11.60 3.77 -8.54
CA TYR A 157 -11.10 2.40 -8.53
C TYR A 157 -12.09 1.37 -9.09
N LYS A 158 -13.10 1.82 -9.86
CA LYS A 158 -14.14 0.97 -10.45
C LYS A 158 -13.59 -0.15 -11.36
N ARG A 159 -12.37 0.02 -11.89
CA ARG A 159 -11.68 -0.96 -12.75
C ARG A 159 -11.10 -2.15 -12.00
N LEU A 160 -10.91 -2.02 -10.68
CA LEU A 160 -10.33 -3.07 -9.85
C LEU A 160 -11.39 -4.15 -9.54
N ASN A 161 -10.95 -5.34 -9.15
CA ASN A 161 -11.87 -6.37 -8.68
C ASN A 161 -12.64 -5.89 -7.41
N SER A 162 -13.82 -6.43 -7.17
CA SER A 162 -14.70 -5.97 -6.09
C SER A 162 -14.06 -6.12 -4.70
N ALA A 163 -13.37 -7.23 -4.44
CA ALA A 163 -12.73 -7.48 -3.14
C ALA A 163 -11.64 -6.46 -2.83
N LEU A 164 -10.84 -6.07 -3.84
CA LEU A 164 -9.83 -5.03 -3.72
C LEU A 164 -10.46 -3.66 -3.53
N GLN A 165 -11.55 -3.33 -4.24
CA GLN A 165 -12.28 -2.07 -4.02
C GLN A 165 -12.81 -1.97 -2.57
N GLU A 166 -13.41 -3.05 -2.06
CA GLU A 166 -13.90 -3.15 -0.69
C GLU A 166 -12.77 -2.97 0.33
N SER A 167 -11.62 -3.61 0.09
CA SER A 167 -10.43 -3.53 0.95
C SER A 167 -9.82 -2.13 0.97
N ILE A 168 -9.68 -1.49 -0.20
CA ILE A 168 -9.20 -0.09 -0.30
C ILE A 168 -10.16 0.85 0.44
N ALA A 169 -11.47 0.68 0.26
CA ALA A 169 -12.47 1.51 0.94
C ALA A 169 -12.40 1.34 2.46
N ASP A 170 -12.27 0.10 2.97
CA ASP A 170 -12.09 -0.16 4.40
C ASP A 170 -10.83 0.52 4.94
N LYS A 171 -9.71 0.43 4.22
CA LYS A 171 -8.45 1.10 4.60
C LYS A 171 -8.52 2.62 4.56
N ILE A 172 -9.22 3.21 3.59
CA ILE A 172 -9.47 4.66 3.58
C ILE A 172 -10.22 5.08 4.84
N ILE A 173 -11.29 4.36 5.18
CA ILE A 173 -12.10 4.64 6.37
C ILE A 173 -11.27 4.49 7.64
N GLU A 174 -10.48 3.43 7.74
CA GLU A 174 -9.56 3.16 8.84
C GLU A 174 -8.54 4.30 9.00
N PHE A 175 -7.87 4.71 7.92
CA PHE A 175 -6.85 5.76 7.95
C PHE A 175 -7.42 7.14 8.31
N CYS A 176 -8.67 7.42 7.91
CA CYS A 176 -9.38 8.64 8.33
C CYS A 176 -9.84 8.58 9.80
N LYS A 177 -9.87 7.42 10.45
CA LYS A 177 -10.20 7.29 11.89
C LYS A 177 -8.96 7.29 12.77
N ILE A 178 -7.87 6.67 12.30
CA ILE A 178 -6.70 6.40 13.14
C ILE A 178 -5.76 7.61 13.18
N SER A 179 -5.78 8.31 14.31
CA SER A 179 -4.84 9.37 14.62
C SER A 179 -3.51 8.84 15.21
N SER A 180 -3.46 7.56 15.62
CA SER A 180 -2.29 7.00 16.31
C SER A 180 -1.06 6.77 15.41
N PHE A 181 -1.22 6.62 14.09
CA PHE A 181 -0.09 6.46 13.14
C PHE A 181 0.81 7.70 13.08
N TRP A 182 0.21 8.88 13.25
CA TRP A 182 0.81 10.12 12.83
C TRP A 182 1.47 10.86 14.00
N LYS A 183 2.64 11.45 13.75
CA LYS A 183 3.24 12.40 14.69
C LYS A 183 2.48 13.74 14.57
N TYR A 184 1.62 14.04 15.55
CA TYR A 184 0.79 15.25 15.64
C TYR A 184 1.57 16.60 15.55
N LYS A 185 2.90 16.63 15.53
CA LYS A 185 3.67 17.89 15.43
C LYS A 185 3.82 18.41 13.99
N THR A 186 3.34 17.68 12.98
CA THR A 186 3.61 17.96 11.55
C THR A 186 2.43 18.63 10.82
N TYR A 187 1.54 19.34 11.53
CA TYR A 187 0.35 19.99 10.97
C TYR A 187 0.60 21.18 10.03
N LYS A 188 1.86 21.57 9.78
CA LYS A 188 2.20 22.33 8.57
C LYS A 188 2.19 21.40 7.35
N VAL A 189 1.06 20.72 7.16
CA VAL A 189 0.72 19.95 5.97
C VAL A 189 0.58 20.97 4.85
N LYS A 190 1.72 21.32 4.24
CA LYS A 190 1.82 22.25 3.11
C LYS A 190 1.36 21.52 1.85
N LEU A 191 0.16 20.94 1.87
CA LEU A 191 -0.49 20.43 0.68
C LEU A 191 -0.74 21.62 -0.24
N ARG A 192 -0.45 21.44 -1.53
CA ARG A 192 -0.74 22.47 -2.54
C ARG A 192 -2.23 22.47 -2.83
N PHE A 193 -3.01 22.95 -1.86
CA PHE A 193 -4.42 23.21 -2.04
C PHE A 193 -4.63 24.36 -3.04
N SER A 194 -5.69 24.25 -3.85
CA SER A 194 -6.18 25.31 -4.74
C SER A 194 -6.45 26.60 -3.94
N LEU A 195 -6.40 27.78 -4.58
CA LEU A 195 -6.72 29.06 -3.93
C LEU A 195 -8.08 29.05 -3.22
N ILE A 196 -9.08 28.39 -3.82
CA ILE A 196 -10.41 28.20 -3.23
C ILE A 196 -10.32 27.46 -1.89
N ASN A 197 -9.51 26.40 -1.80
CA ASN A 197 -9.35 25.65 -0.55
C ASN A 197 -8.57 26.43 0.50
N ARG A 198 -7.60 27.27 0.10
CA ARG A 198 -6.91 28.18 1.03
C ARG A 198 -7.86 29.24 1.60
N ILE A 199 -8.78 29.75 0.79
CA ILE A 199 -9.81 30.70 1.22
C ILE A 199 -10.80 29.99 2.15
N ILE A 200 -11.24 28.78 1.80
CA ILE A 200 -12.10 27.96 2.65
C ILE A 200 -11.40 27.65 3.98
N GLU A 201 -10.12 27.26 3.98
CA GLU A 201 -9.29 27.06 5.17
C GLU A 201 -9.22 28.32 6.04
N PHE A 202 -9.08 29.49 5.42
CA PHE A 202 -9.09 30.77 6.12
C PHE A 202 -10.43 31.01 6.82
N PHE A 203 -11.56 30.80 6.12
CA PHE A 203 -12.90 30.95 6.71
C PHE A 203 -13.23 29.90 7.77
N TYR A 204 -12.87 28.62 7.58
CA TYR A 204 -13.03 27.59 8.60
C TYR A 204 -12.17 27.87 9.84
N SER A 205 -10.96 28.43 9.65
CA SER A 205 -10.07 28.80 10.75
C SER A 205 -10.59 29.95 11.63
N LEU A 206 -11.50 30.75 11.10
CA LEU A 206 -12.18 31.82 11.85
C LEU A 206 -13.28 31.28 12.77
N ILE A 207 -13.80 30.07 12.52
CA ILE A 207 -15.02 29.56 13.16
C ILE A 207 -14.73 28.39 14.12
N TYR A 208 -13.80 27.49 13.81
CA TYR A 208 -13.51 26.29 14.64
C TYR A 208 -12.01 26.19 14.95
N LYS A 209 -11.64 26.38 16.23
CA LYS A 209 -10.22 26.53 16.65
C LYS A 209 -9.54 25.24 17.12
N GLU A 210 -10.25 24.27 17.71
CA GLU A 210 -9.63 23.06 18.31
C GLU A 210 -9.85 21.76 17.49
N SER A 211 -10.92 21.62 16.70
CA SER A 211 -11.17 20.42 15.85
C SER A 211 -10.53 20.47 14.45
N LYS A 212 -9.89 21.59 14.11
CA LYS A 212 -9.47 21.92 12.73
C LYS A 212 -8.39 21.00 12.17
N ASP A 213 -7.36 20.71 12.96
CA ASP A 213 -6.16 20.04 12.47
C ASP A 213 -6.41 18.55 12.21
N GLU A 214 -7.23 17.92 13.06
CA GLU A 214 -7.68 16.55 12.87
C GLU A 214 -8.59 16.43 11.64
N ASP A 215 -9.58 17.31 11.48
CA ASP A 215 -10.49 17.28 10.33
C ASP A 215 -9.73 17.53 9.00
N MET A 216 -8.81 18.49 8.99
CA MET A 216 -7.96 18.75 7.82
C MET A 216 -7.07 17.56 7.47
N MET A 217 -6.55 16.86 8.49
CA MET A 217 -5.79 15.64 8.30
C MET A 217 -6.65 14.54 7.69
N LYS A 218 -7.87 14.30 8.21
CA LYS A 218 -8.80 13.31 7.67
C LYS A 218 -9.15 13.58 6.22
N ILE A 219 -9.48 14.83 5.90
CA ILE A 219 -9.76 15.28 4.53
C ILE A 219 -8.53 15.04 3.64
N SER A 220 -7.34 15.38 4.12
CA SER A 220 -6.09 15.20 3.37
C SER A 220 -5.82 13.74 3.06
N ILE A 221 -5.91 12.87 4.06
CA ILE A 221 -5.77 11.41 3.93
C ILE A 221 -6.78 10.88 2.91
N PHE A 222 -8.05 11.25 3.06
CA PHE A 222 -9.10 10.90 2.11
C PHE A 222 -8.74 11.34 0.69
N ALA A 223 -8.27 12.58 0.51
CA ALA A 223 -7.88 13.14 -0.78
C ALA A 223 -6.75 12.35 -1.46
N ILE A 224 -5.77 11.93 -0.67
CA ILE A 224 -4.60 11.19 -1.14
C ILE A 224 -5.02 9.77 -1.53
N LEU A 225 -5.72 9.08 -0.64
CA LEU A 225 -6.04 7.66 -0.80
C LEU A 225 -7.20 7.39 -1.79
N THR A 226 -8.05 8.37 -2.08
CA THR A 226 -9.03 8.29 -3.18
C THR A 226 -8.44 8.63 -4.55
N ASN A 227 -7.15 8.95 -4.59
CA ASN A 227 -6.46 9.46 -5.77
C ASN A 227 -5.02 8.93 -5.87
N LEU A 228 -4.84 7.64 -5.65
CA LEU A 228 -3.56 6.94 -5.78
C LEU A 228 -3.12 6.86 -7.25
N ASP A 229 -1.80 6.80 -7.46
CA ASP A 229 -1.21 6.60 -8.79
C ASP A 229 -1.53 5.19 -9.33
N GLU A 230 -1.78 5.07 -10.65
CA GLU A 230 -2.15 3.78 -11.26
C GLU A 230 -1.09 2.69 -11.07
N GLU A 231 0.20 3.04 -11.08
CA GLU A 231 1.31 2.11 -10.82
C GLU A 231 1.18 1.44 -9.43
N LEU A 232 0.66 2.16 -8.43
CA LEU A 232 0.44 1.62 -7.08
C LEU A 232 -0.78 0.70 -7.05
N LEU A 233 -1.83 1.04 -7.79
CA LEU A 233 -3.03 0.20 -7.90
C LEU A 233 -2.71 -1.10 -8.66
N ASP A 234 -1.89 -1.02 -9.70
CA ASP A 234 -1.43 -2.17 -10.47
C ASP A 234 -0.58 -3.13 -9.61
N LEU A 235 0.23 -2.61 -8.65
CA LEU A 235 0.91 -3.47 -7.68
C LEU A 235 -0.09 -4.29 -6.84
N LEU A 236 -1.14 -3.65 -6.33
CA LEU A 236 -2.15 -4.32 -5.52
C LEU A 236 -2.99 -5.31 -6.33
N GLN A 237 -3.32 -4.95 -7.57
CA GLN A 237 -4.10 -5.80 -8.46
C GLN A 237 -3.37 -7.09 -8.84
N ASN A 238 -2.04 -7.03 -8.97
CA ASN A 238 -1.19 -8.17 -9.32
C ASN A 238 -0.66 -8.95 -8.10
N PHE A 239 -1.18 -8.67 -6.90
CA PHE A 239 -0.72 -9.32 -5.69
C PHE A 239 -1.49 -10.63 -5.43
N ASP A 240 -0.86 -11.75 -5.80
CA ASP A 240 -1.28 -13.08 -5.34
C ASP A 240 -0.68 -13.38 -3.97
N TYR A 241 -1.52 -13.39 -2.93
CA TYR A 241 -1.08 -13.24 -1.54
C TYR A 241 -0.03 -14.22 -1.05
N PRO A 242 -0.10 -15.55 -1.34
CA PRO A 242 0.90 -16.50 -0.84
C PRO A 242 2.26 -16.35 -1.51
N LEU A 243 2.28 -15.77 -2.72
CA LEU A 243 3.44 -15.74 -3.60
C LEU A 243 4.32 -14.50 -3.32
N LYS A 244 4.92 -13.94 -4.37
CA LYS A 244 5.83 -12.79 -4.28
C LYS A 244 5.10 -11.55 -3.80
N VAL A 245 5.50 -11.06 -2.62
CA VAL A 245 5.01 -9.80 -2.04
C VAL A 245 5.45 -8.61 -2.91
N PRO A 246 4.53 -7.74 -3.36
CA PRO A 246 4.86 -6.51 -4.08
C PRO A 246 5.72 -5.59 -3.23
N LYS A 247 6.57 -4.77 -3.87
CA LYS A 247 7.58 -3.97 -3.16
C LYS A 247 7.63 -2.54 -3.65
N ILE A 248 7.83 -1.64 -2.71
CA ILE A 248 8.20 -0.25 -2.96
C ILE A 248 9.57 -0.02 -2.36
N ILE A 249 10.57 0.07 -3.23
CA ILE A 249 11.94 0.36 -2.84
C ILE A 249 12.21 1.84 -3.11
N ILE A 250 12.60 2.56 -2.07
CA ILE A 250 13.00 3.96 -2.18
C ILE A 250 14.50 4.05 -1.91
N TYR A 251 15.22 4.75 -2.79
CA TYR A 251 16.61 5.13 -2.58
C TYR A 251 16.68 6.66 -2.49
N ASN A 252 16.67 7.18 -1.27
CA ASN A 252 16.70 8.61 -0.97
C ASN A 252 18.14 9.07 -0.73
N ASN A 253 18.80 9.53 -1.78
CA ASN A 253 20.17 10.08 -1.68
C ASN A 253 20.23 11.57 -1.30
N ASN A 254 19.12 12.16 -0.82
CA ASN A 254 19.03 13.55 -0.39
C ASN A 254 19.18 14.62 -1.49
N GLU A 255 18.79 14.30 -2.72
CA GLU A 255 18.72 15.27 -3.82
C GLU A 255 17.51 16.23 -3.66
N ARG A 256 17.73 17.33 -2.92
CA ARG A 256 16.93 18.59 -2.85
C ARG A 256 15.45 18.51 -2.41
N LYS A 257 14.74 17.40 -2.56
CA LYS A 257 13.32 17.26 -2.22
C LYS A 257 13.12 16.24 -1.11
N SER A 258 12.33 16.62 -0.10
CA SER A 258 12.01 15.77 1.05
C SER A 258 10.76 14.92 0.80
N LEU A 259 10.66 13.83 1.57
CA LEU A 259 9.41 13.09 1.76
C LEU A 259 8.30 14.05 2.19
N THR A 260 7.10 13.88 1.64
CA THR A 260 5.91 14.69 1.95
C THR A 260 4.88 13.90 2.75
N PHE A 261 3.93 14.60 3.38
CA PHE A 261 2.82 13.92 4.07
C PHE A 261 2.04 12.97 3.13
N ALA A 262 1.87 13.34 1.86
CA ALA A 262 1.21 12.48 0.88
C ALA A 262 2.00 11.19 0.62
N ASP A 263 3.33 11.27 0.59
CA ASP A 263 4.19 10.09 0.49
C ASP A 263 4.05 9.20 1.72
N ALA A 264 4.07 9.78 2.94
CA ALA A 264 3.90 9.02 4.17
C ALA A 264 2.55 8.30 4.22
N VAL A 265 1.46 8.98 3.86
CA VAL A 265 0.11 8.39 3.76
C VAL A 265 0.07 7.24 2.75
N THR A 266 0.66 7.45 1.58
CA THR A 266 0.72 6.44 0.53
C THR A 266 1.51 5.21 0.99
N LEU A 267 2.69 5.39 1.59
CA LEU A 267 3.52 4.28 2.06
C LEU A 267 2.83 3.51 3.18
N MET A 268 2.31 4.19 4.21
CA MET A 268 1.54 3.53 5.28
C MET A 268 0.37 2.72 4.72
N PHE A 269 -0.37 3.28 3.76
CA PHE A 269 -1.48 2.58 3.12
C PHE A 269 -1.02 1.33 2.37
N MET A 270 0.03 1.43 1.55
CA MET A 270 0.56 0.30 0.79
C MET A 270 1.05 -0.80 1.73
N ASN A 271 1.76 -0.45 2.82
CA ASN A 271 2.17 -1.41 3.84
C ASN A 271 0.95 -2.07 4.52
N SER A 272 -0.11 -1.32 4.82
CA SER A 272 -1.33 -1.90 5.40
C SER A 272 -2.08 -2.87 4.47
N MET A 273 -1.77 -2.83 3.16
CA MET A 273 -2.27 -3.75 2.13
C MET A 273 -1.32 -4.95 1.89
N GLY A 274 -0.27 -5.10 2.71
CA GLY A 274 0.68 -6.21 2.65
C GLY A 274 1.90 -5.97 1.76
N VAL A 275 2.11 -4.75 1.25
CA VAL A 275 3.25 -4.42 0.38
C VAL A 275 4.51 -4.19 1.22
N ASP A 276 5.66 -4.68 0.75
CA ASP A 276 6.95 -4.40 1.37
C ASP A 276 7.42 -2.97 1.03
N ILE A 277 7.93 -2.26 2.04
CA ILE A 277 8.44 -0.90 1.91
C ILE A 277 9.81 -0.83 2.52
N ILE A 278 10.80 -0.46 1.70
CA ILE A 278 12.19 -0.32 2.16
C ILE A 278 12.74 1.02 1.68
N ILE A 279 13.09 1.88 2.65
CA ILE A 279 13.66 3.21 2.42
C ILE A 279 15.16 3.16 2.69
N PHE A 280 15.95 3.12 1.63
CA PHE A 280 17.40 3.27 1.68
C PHE A 280 17.77 4.76 1.71
N ASN A 281 18.34 5.22 2.82
CA ASN A 281 18.83 6.58 2.99
C ASN A 281 20.33 6.56 3.33
N PRO A 282 21.21 6.52 2.32
CA PRO A 282 22.66 6.46 2.54
C PRO A 282 23.22 7.67 3.29
N GLY A 283 22.53 8.81 3.25
CA GLY A 283 22.92 10.01 3.98
C GLY A 283 22.45 10.06 5.43
N GLY A 284 21.65 9.08 5.87
CA GLY A 284 21.12 8.98 7.23
C GLY A 284 20.32 10.19 7.72
N THR A 285 19.72 10.93 6.79
CA THR A 285 18.89 12.10 7.10
C THR A 285 17.48 11.69 7.52
N SER A 286 16.72 12.64 8.05
CA SER A 286 15.32 12.40 8.40
C SER A 286 14.37 12.42 7.21
N ASP A 287 13.45 11.47 7.17
CA ASP A 287 12.43 11.29 6.14
C ASP A 287 11.08 10.84 6.75
N ILE A 288 10.82 9.54 6.85
CA ILE A 288 9.53 8.95 7.27
C ILE A 288 9.24 9.20 8.75
N GLU A 289 10.29 9.28 9.59
CA GLU A 289 10.17 9.54 11.02
C GLU A 289 9.62 10.93 11.34
N ASN A 290 9.57 11.83 10.35
CA ASN A 290 8.97 13.15 10.50
C ASN A 290 7.43 13.10 10.49
N TYR A 291 6.84 11.99 10.02
CA TYR A 291 5.40 11.87 9.77
C TYR A 291 4.78 10.69 10.53
N VAL A 292 5.48 9.57 10.60
CA VAL A 292 4.97 8.31 11.16
C VAL A 292 5.68 7.98 12.47
N LYS A 293 4.96 7.41 13.44
CA LYS A 293 5.57 6.89 14.67
C LYS A 293 6.44 5.66 14.39
N GLU A 294 7.52 5.51 15.14
CA GLU A 294 8.51 4.44 14.96
C GLU A 294 7.95 3.04 15.27
N ASP A 295 6.79 2.94 15.95
CA ASP A 295 6.12 1.66 16.20
C ASP A 295 5.59 0.98 14.92
N PHE A 296 5.54 1.70 13.79
CA PHE A 296 4.97 1.20 12.53
C PHE A 296 6.00 0.78 11.48
N TYR A 297 7.29 0.97 11.75
CA TYR A 297 8.37 0.59 10.84
C TYR A 297 9.70 0.41 11.58
N ASP A 298 10.55 -0.48 11.09
CA ASP A 298 11.89 -0.65 11.64
C ASP A 298 12.86 0.42 11.16
N THR A 299 13.80 0.80 12.02
CA THR A 299 14.95 1.62 11.62
C THR A 299 16.24 0.84 11.85
N HIS A 300 16.99 0.62 10.78
CA HIS A 300 18.32 0.01 10.81
C HIS A 300 19.38 1.05 10.54
N ARG A 301 20.26 1.28 11.50
CA ARG A 301 21.41 2.18 11.34
C ARG A 301 22.63 1.37 10.92
N LEU A 302 23.20 1.69 9.78
CA LEU A 302 24.41 1.05 9.25
C LEU A 302 25.68 1.82 9.68
N GLU A 303 26.84 1.26 9.36
CA GLU A 303 28.14 1.67 9.89
C GLU A 303 28.60 3.02 9.37
N GLU A 304 28.31 3.34 8.10
CA GLU A 304 28.80 4.54 7.45
C GLU A 304 27.68 5.45 6.94
N ILE A 305 27.96 6.75 6.88
CA ILE A 305 27.05 7.75 6.30
C ILE A 305 27.70 8.29 5.04
N HIS A 306 27.02 8.15 3.90
CA HIS A 306 27.46 8.65 2.61
C HIS A 306 26.41 9.60 2.01
N PRO A 307 26.47 10.90 2.31
CA PRO A 307 25.58 11.88 1.74
C PRO A 307 25.71 11.92 0.21
N ASN A 308 24.59 12.06 -0.51
CA ASN A 308 24.56 12.13 -1.98
C ASN A 308 25.14 10.91 -2.71
N LEU A 309 25.28 9.75 -2.06
CA LEU A 309 25.74 8.52 -2.72
C LEU A 309 24.76 8.13 -3.85
N PRO A 310 25.13 8.22 -5.14
CA PRO A 310 24.20 7.94 -6.22
C PRO A 310 23.92 6.43 -6.32
N TYR A 311 22.68 6.08 -6.65
CA TYR A 311 22.35 4.71 -7.02
C TYR A 311 23.00 4.36 -8.38
N ARG A 312 23.82 3.30 -8.40
CA ARG A 312 24.41 2.74 -9.62
C ARG A 312 23.94 1.30 -9.76
N ARG A 313 23.25 0.98 -10.86
CA ARG A 313 22.85 -0.39 -11.19
C ARG A 313 24.10 -1.16 -11.62
N ASN A 314 24.39 -2.30 -11.00
CA ASN A 314 25.52 -3.15 -11.42
C ASN A 314 25.25 -3.71 -12.83
N ILE A 315 26.09 -3.34 -13.81
CA ILE A 315 25.93 -3.66 -15.25
C ILE A 315 26.45 -5.08 -15.59
N ILE A 316 27.21 -5.71 -14.70
CA ILE A 316 28.06 -6.88 -15.00
C ILE A 316 27.27 -8.14 -15.43
N TYR A 317 25.97 -8.26 -15.11
CA TYR A 317 25.19 -9.46 -15.43
C TYR A 317 24.58 -9.51 -16.84
N ARG A 318 24.79 -8.51 -17.70
CA ARG A 318 24.28 -8.53 -19.08
C ARG A 318 25.11 -9.36 -20.06
N LEU A 319 26.30 -9.84 -19.65
CA LEU A 319 27.21 -10.58 -20.52
C LEU A 319 27.15 -12.11 -20.37
N ALA A 320 26.36 -12.65 -19.44
CA ALA A 320 26.29 -14.08 -19.15
C ALA A 320 25.03 -14.80 -19.69
N ARG A 321 24.23 -14.13 -20.52
CA ARG A 321 23.13 -14.75 -21.29
C ARG A 321 23.17 -14.26 -22.73
N LYS A 322 24.03 -14.87 -23.52
CA LYS A 322 23.85 -15.03 -24.97
C LYS A 322 23.91 -16.51 -25.28
#